data_AF-A0A5M3XR82-F1
#
_entry.id   AF-A0A5M3XR82-F1
#
_cell.length_a   1.000
_cell.length_b   1.000
_cell.length_c   1.000
_cell.angle_alpha   90.00
_cell.angle_beta   90.00
_cell.angle_gamma   90.00
#
_symmetry.space_group_name_H-M   'P 1'
#
loop_
_entity.id
_entity.type
_entity.pdbx_description
1 polymer ?
#
loop_
_entity_poly.entity_id
_entity_poly.type
_entity_poly.pdbx_seq_one_letter_code
_entity_poly.pdbx_strand_id
1 'polypeptide(L)' 'MAPHNYIHARMPTPDESELLGLPAGEPVMILQRRTFTRDGRLVEFARGLHAASRFAWSYTFKIPD' A
#
# COMPACT_ATOMS: atom_id res chain seq x y z
N MET A 1 16.80 -2.52 -10.20
CA MET A 1 16.29 -3.10 -8.93
C MET A 1 14.79 -3.32 -9.11
N ALA A 2 14.26 -4.52 -8.84
CA ALA A 2 12.82 -4.75 -8.97
C ALA A 2 12.05 -3.85 -7.98
N PRO A 3 10.85 -3.37 -8.33
CA PRO A 3 10.03 -2.60 -7.40
C PRO A 3 9.75 -3.44 -6.15
N HIS A 4 10.13 -2.91 -4.99
CA HIS A 4 9.80 -3.50 -3.69
C HIS A 4 8.51 -2.86 -3.18
N ASN A 5 7.42 -3.62 -3.29
CA ASN A 5 6.14 -3.25 -2.72
C ASN A 5 5.99 -3.95 -1.37
N TYR A 6 5.62 -3.21 -0.33
CA TYR A 6 5.26 -3.77 0.97
C TYR A 6 3.78 -3.52 1.23
N ILE A 7 3.03 -4.60 1.47
CA ILE A 7 1.58 -4.57 1.68
C ILE A 7 1.26 -5.25 3.00
N HIS A 8 0.50 -4.58 3.87
CA HIS A 8 0.02 -5.14 5.13
C HIS A 8 -1.27 -4.45 5.59
N ALA A 9 -1.93 -5.05 6.57
CA ALA A 9 -3.13 -4.54 7.21
C ALA A 9 -2.88 -4.19 8.68
N ARG A 10 -3.62 -3.21 9.21
CA ARG A 10 -3.72 -2.90 10.66
C ARG A 10 -4.96 -2.04 10.93
N MET A 11 -5.30 -1.86 12.21
CA MET A 11 -6.31 -0.87 12.61
C MET A 11 -5.82 0.57 12.35
N PRO A 12 -6.71 1.51 11.94
CA PRO A 12 -6.39 2.92 11.76
C PRO A 12 -5.99 3.61 13.06
N THR A 13 -5.18 4.66 12.96
CA THR A 13 -5.06 5.66 14.04
C THR A 13 -6.33 6.53 14.09
N PRO A 14 -6.56 7.32 15.17
CA PRO A 14 -7.67 8.26 15.20
C PRO A 14 -7.69 9.22 14.00
N ASP A 15 -6.57 9.90 13.72
CA ASP A 15 -6.45 10.85 12.61
C ASP A 15 -6.71 10.19 11.25
N GLU A 16 -6.24 8.96 11.04
CA GLU A 16 -6.50 8.21 9.81
C GLU A 16 -7.98 7.82 9.68
N SER A 17 -8.63 7.49 10.80
CA SER A 17 -10.06 7.17 10.83
C SER A 17 -10.89 8.38 10.46
N GLU A 18 -10.54 9.55 10.99
CA GLU A 18 -11.19 10.82 10.68
C GLU A 18 -10.96 11.22 9.21
N LEU A 19 -9.70 11.25 8.77
CA LEU A 19 -9.33 11.68 7.42
C LEU A 19 -9.97 10.81 6.32
N LEU A 20 -10.12 9.51 6.56
CA LEU A 20 -10.69 8.55 5.60
C LEU A 20 -12.20 8.32 5.81
N GLY A 21 -12.80 8.90 6.87
CA GLY A 21 -14.20 8.67 7.22
C GLY A 21 -14.51 7.18 7.43
N LEU A 22 -13.71 6.53 8.28
CA LEU A 22 -13.84 5.10 8.56
C LEU A 22 -14.87 4.86 9.67
N PRO A 23 -15.77 3.88 9.51
CA PRO A 23 -16.56 3.36 10.61
C PRO A 23 -15.67 2.67 11.64
N ALA A 24 -16.16 2.61 12.89
CA ALA A 24 -15.46 1.90 13.96
C ALA A 24 -15.23 0.43 13.59
N GLY A 25 -14.04 -0.06 13.87
CA GLY A 25 -13.67 -1.45 13.59
C GLY A 25 -13.16 -1.73 12.17
N GLU A 26 -13.19 -0.76 11.25
CA GLU A 26 -12.68 -0.96 9.89
C GLU A 26 -11.14 -0.84 9.84
N PRO A 27 -10.41 -1.88 9.39
CA PRO A 27 -8.96 -1.80 9.18
C PRO A 27 -8.59 -0.95 7.96
N VAL A 28 -7.32 -0.60 7.86
CA VAL A 28 -6.74 -0.04 6.63
C VAL A 28 -5.73 -1.00 6.02
N MET A 29 -5.65 -0.96 4.69
CA MET A 29 -4.58 -1.55 3.91
C MET A 29 -3.52 -0.50 3.63
N ILE A 30 -2.26 -0.83 3.93
CA ILE A 30 -1.11 0.04 3.65
C ILE A 30 -0.32 -0.56 2.49
N LEU A 31 -0.04 0.27 1.48
CA LEU A 31 0.91 -0.02 0.43
C LEU A 31 2.05 0.99 0.49
N GLN A 32 3.27 0.46 0.59
CA GLN A 32 4.48 1.24 0.44
C GLN A 32 5.17 0.85 -0.87
N ARG A 33 5.44 1.85 -1.71
CA ARG A 33 6.12 1.71 -3.00
C ARG A 33 7.41 2.52 -3.01
N ARG A 34 8.39 1.98 -3.72
CA ARG A 34 9.61 2.67 -4.09
C ARG A 34 9.82 2.52 -5.59
N THR A 35 9.90 3.64 -6.28
CA THR A 35 10.12 3.68 -7.73
C THR A 35 11.54 4.16 -7.99
N PHE A 36 12.26 3.44 -8.84
CA PHE A 36 13.65 3.72 -9.18
C PHE A 36 13.79 3.98 -10.69
N THR A 37 14.72 4.83 -11.06
CA THR A 37 15.18 4.95 -12.45
C THR A 37 15.89 3.65 -12.89
N ARG A 38 16.17 3.55 -14.20
CA ARG A 38 16.93 2.44 -14.79
C ARG A 38 18.32 2.26 -14.16
N ASP A 39 18.99 3.35 -13.81
CA ASP A 39 20.31 3.39 -13.16
C ASP A 39 20.23 3.22 -11.63
N GLY A 40 19.05 2.96 -11.07
CA GLY A 40 18.88 2.62 -9.65
C GLY A 40 18.72 3.81 -8.71
N ARG A 41 18.56 5.03 -9.23
CA ARG A 41 18.25 6.21 -8.42
C ARG A 41 16.79 6.15 -7.97
N LEU A 42 16.54 6.28 -6.67
CA LEU A 42 15.19 6.42 -6.12
C LEU A 42 14.55 7.73 -6.60
N VAL A 43 13.38 7.65 -7.23
CA VAL A 43 12.62 8.83 -7.70
C VAL A 43 11.34 9.07 -6.91
N GLU A 44 10.81 8.05 -6.26
CA GLU A 44 9.57 8.17 -5.50
C GLU A 44 9.55 7.17 -4.35
N PHE A 45 9.09 7.66 -3.20
CA PHE A 45 8.62 6.86 -2.08
C PHE A 45 7.17 7.28 -1.80
N ALA A 46 6.23 6.36 -2.01
CA ALA A 46 4.83 6.57 -1.67
C ALA A 46 4.35 5.56 -0.63
N ARG A 47 3.62 6.07 0.37
CA ARG A 47 2.83 5.29 1.32
C ARG A 47 1.37 5.67 1.15
N GLY A 48 0.56 4.73 0.65
CA GLY A 48 -0.89 4.85 0.55
C GLY A 48 -1.58 4.09 1.66
N LEU A 49 -2.63 4.68 2.23
CA LEU A 49 -3.54 4.04 3.17
C LEU A 49 -4.93 4.01 2.53
N HIS A 50 -5.55 2.85 2.56
CA HIS A 50 -6.85 2.64 1.94
C HIS A 50 -7.79 1.96 2.93
N ALA A 51 -9.06 2.38 2.96
CA ALA A 51 -10.12 1.70 3.68
C ALA A 51 -10.20 0.23 3.18
N ALA A 52 -10.01 -0.74 4.08
CA ALA A 52 -9.86 -2.13 3.68
C ALA A 52 -11.13 -2.70 3.04
N SER A 53 -12.32 -2.18 3.41
CA SER A 53 -13.58 -2.62 2.80
C SER A 53 -13.79 -2.10 1.38
N ARG A 54 -13.06 -1.05 0.98
CA ARG A 54 -13.28 -0.31 -0.28
C ARG A 54 -12.17 -0.52 -1.30
N PHE A 55 -11.15 -1.30 -0.95
CA PHE A 55 -9.93 -1.36 -1.72
C PHE A 55 -9.39 -2.79 -1.80
N ALA A 56 -9.10 -3.25 -3.01
CA ALA A 56 -8.51 -4.56 -3.29
C ALA A 56 -7.30 -4.42 -4.21
N TRP A 57 -6.28 -5.25 -4.01
CA TRP A 57 -5.17 -5.42 -4.95
C TRP A 57 -5.18 -6.84 -5.52
N SER A 58 -4.98 -6.96 -6.82
CA SER A 58 -4.68 -8.22 -7.49
C SER A 58 -3.31 -8.11 -8.17
N TYR A 59 -2.60 -9.22 -8.21
CA TYR A 59 -1.33 -9.34 -8.91
C TYR A 59 -1.33 -10.63 -9.72
N THR A 60 -0.77 -10.55 -10.92
CA THR A 60 -0.47 -11.72 -11.74
C THR A 60 1.03 -11.74 -11.96
N PHE A 61 1.65 -12.87 -11.66
CA PHE A 61 3.05 -13.11 -11.97
C PHE A 61 3.18 -14.46 -12.66
N LYS A 62 4.17 -14.58 -13.55
CA LYS A 62 4.54 -15.88 -14.10
C LYS A 62 5.31 -16.65 -13.04
N ILE A 63 4.92 -17.89 -12.81
CA ILE A 63 5.73 -18.81 -12.01
C ILE A 63 6.91 -19.23 -12.90
N PRO A 64 8.17 -19.11 -12.44
CA PRO A 64 9.32 -19.66 -13.16
C PRO A 64 9.19 -21.17 -13.32
N ASP A 65 9.78 -21.74 -14.38
CA ASP A 65 9.87 -23.20 -14.57
C ASP A 65 10.59 -23.90 -13.40
#